data_AF-A0A8I2K282-F1
#
_entry.id   AF-A0A8I2K282-F1
#
_cell.length_a   1.000
_cell.length_b   1.000
_cell.length_c   1.000
_cell.angle_alpha   90.00
_cell.angle_beta   90.00
_cell.angle_gamma   90.00
#
_symmetry.space_group_name_H-M   'P 1'
#
loop_
_entity.id
_entity.type
_entity.pdbx_description
1 polymer ?
#
loop_
_entity_poly.entity_id
_entity_poly.type
_entity_poly.pdbx_seq_one_letter_code
_entity_poly.pdbx_strand_id
1 'polypeptide(L)'
;MGIYKRPDSKKWWISYYHNGERVREGVSTNKREAEKVLMQRLTAINENKHPVLQKRKNKKIKLAAFAEKYITDYSKPNKKSYEYEDILIITVREGVDKHYRGNS
;
A
#
# COMPACT_ATOMS: atom_id res chain seq x y z
N MET A 1 5.28 19.47 17.51
CA MET A 1 5.65 18.03 17.37
C MET A 1 6.35 17.61 18.65
N GLY A 2 6.30 16.35 19.06
CA GLY A 2 6.91 15.95 20.31
C GLY A 2 6.54 14.57 20.79
N ILE A 3 6.97 14.26 22.01
CA ILE A 3 6.86 12.94 22.62
C ILE A 3 5.94 13.05 23.82
N TYR A 4 5.07 12.08 23.98
CA TYR A 4 4.08 12.05 25.04
C TYR A 4 3.80 10.61 25.46
N LYS A 5 3.27 10.44 26.67
CA LYS A 5 2.80 9.16 27.16
C LYS A 5 1.28 9.19 27.20
N ARG A 6 0.64 8.11 26.74
CA ARG A 6 -0.81 8.00 26.89
C ARG A 6 -1.15 7.34 28.23
N PRO A 7 -2.30 7.66 28.85
CA PRO A 7 -2.71 7.04 30.10
C PRO A 7 -2.92 5.52 29.98
N ASP A 8 -3.35 5.07 28.79
CA ASP A 8 -3.71 3.69 28.46
C ASP A 8 -2.55 2.85 27.91
N SER A 9 -1.35 3.42 27.77
CA SER A 9 -0.22 2.78 27.08
C SER A 9 1.08 2.85 27.88
N LYS A 10 1.74 1.69 28.00
CA LYS A 10 3.10 1.60 28.55
C LYS A 10 4.16 2.18 27.61
N LYS A 11 3.85 2.34 26.32
CA LYS A 11 4.74 2.92 25.30
C LYS A 11 4.70 4.45 25.31
N TRP A 12 5.83 5.05 25.04
CA TRP A 12 5.97 6.44 24.59
C TRP A 12 5.52 6.57 23.16
N TRP A 13 4.79 7.64 22.92
CA TRP A 13 4.25 8.01 21.62
C TRP A 13 4.96 9.24 21.11
N ILE A 14 5.13 9.31 19.80
CA ILE A 14 5.63 10.49 19.12
C ILE A 14 4.52 11.07 18.26
N SER A 15 4.56 12.39 18.06
CA SER A 15 3.65 13.09 17.17
C SER A 15 4.40 14.10 16.31
N TYR A 16 4.26 13.96 15.00
CA TYR A 16 4.88 14.82 13.99
C TYR A 16 3.91 15.08 12.84
N TYR A 17 4.24 16.05 11.98
CA TYR A 17 3.49 16.31 10.77
C TYR A 17 4.25 15.79 9.55
N HIS A 18 3.50 15.27 8.59
CA HIS A 18 4.03 14.78 7.33
C HIS A 18 2.96 15.01 6.25
N ASN A 19 3.33 15.71 5.17
CA ASN A 19 2.40 16.07 4.08
C ASN A 19 1.11 16.75 4.56
N GLY A 20 1.20 17.63 5.56
CA GLY A 20 0.05 18.34 6.14
C GLY A 20 -0.79 17.51 7.12
N GLU A 21 -0.57 16.20 7.21
CA GLU A 21 -1.28 15.31 8.14
C GLU A 21 -0.50 15.10 9.43
N ARG A 22 -1.22 14.97 10.54
CA ARG A 22 -0.62 14.67 11.85
C ARG A 22 -0.51 13.17 12.05
N VAL A 23 0.73 12.67 12.13
CA VAL A 23 1.02 11.28 12.44
C VAL A 23 1.25 11.12 13.95
N ARG A 24 0.73 10.03 14.51
CA ARG A 24 0.90 9.64 15.92
C ARG A 24 1.24 8.14 15.97
N GLU A 25 2.44 7.80 16.44
CA GLU A 25 2.90 6.41 16.52
C GLU A 25 3.41 6.08 17.92
N GLY A 26 3.07 4.89 18.41
CA GLY A 26 3.60 4.34 19.65
C GLY A 26 4.91 3.60 19.35
N VAL A 27 6.01 4.04 19.96
CA VAL A 27 7.36 3.62 19.56
C VAL A 27 7.92 2.57 20.51
N SER A 28 8.27 2.97 21.73
CA SER A 28 8.98 2.13 22.71
C SER A 28 8.54 2.46 24.13
N THR A 29 8.76 1.55 25.08
CA THR A 29 8.60 1.80 26.51
C THR A 29 9.67 2.74 27.09
N ASN A 30 10.77 2.97 26.36
CA ASN A 30 11.86 3.87 26.74
C ASN A 30 11.72 5.26 26.09
N LYS A 31 11.79 6.31 26.90
CA LYS A 31 11.69 7.71 26.44
C LYS A 31 12.82 8.10 25.47
N ARG A 32 14.06 7.74 25.81
CA ARG A 32 15.24 8.08 25.00
C ARG A 32 15.19 7.42 23.62
N GLU A 33 14.62 6.24 23.55
CA GLU A 33 14.42 5.54 22.28
C GLU A 33 13.35 6.23 21.43
N ALA A 34 12.25 6.66 22.04
CA ALA A 34 11.24 7.46 21.35
C ALA A 34 11.80 8.81 20.83
N GLU A 35 12.72 9.44 21.57
CA GLU A 35 13.43 10.66 21.13
C GLU A 35 14.26 10.41 19.88
N LYS A 36 15.05 9.34 19.89
CA LYS A 36 15.84 8.93 18.72
C LYS A 36 14.96 8.66 17.51
N VAL A 37 13.85 7.94 17.68
CA VAL A 37 12.94 7.63 16.58
C VAL A 37 12.27 8.91 16.05
N LEU A 38 11.84 9.84 16.92
CA LEU A 38 11.30 11.12 16.46
C LEU A 38 12.32 11.88 15.59
N MET A 39 13.59 11.97 16.03
CA MET A 39 14.64 12.59 15.23
C MET A 39 14.83 11.87 13.89
N GLN A 40 14.91 10.55 13.88
CA GLN A 40 15.04 9.75 12.65
C GLN A 40 13.89 10.00 11.68
N ARG A 41 12.64 10.12 12.17
CA ARG A 41 11.47 10.44 11.34
C ARG A 41 11.61 11.83 10.73
N LEU A 42 11.92 12.85 11.54
CA LEU A 42 12.10 14.22 11.05
C LEU A 42 13.23 14.32 10.01
N THR A 43 14.37 13.68 10.25
CA THR A 43 15.47 13.59 9.28
C THR A 43 15.00 12.92 7.99
N ALA A 44 14.28 11.80 8.07
CA ALA A 44 13.80 11.10 6.89
C ALA A 44 12.73 11.90 6.11
N ILE A 45 11.93 12.76 6.77
CA ILE A 45 11.04 13.71 6.09
C ILE A 45 11.86 14.74 5.32
N ASN A 46 12.85 15.35 5.96
CA ASN A 46 13.73 16.34 5.32
C ASN A 46 14.50 15.74 4.13
N GLU A 47 14.94 14.49 4.25
CA GLU A 47 15.63 13.78 3.17
C GLU A 47 14.69 13.24 2.07
N ASN A 48 13.38 13.45 2.17
CA ASN A 48 12.35 12.82 1.31
C ASN A 48 12.44 11.27 1.27
N LYS A 49 13.02 10.65 2.31
CA LYS A 49 13.20 9.19 2.46
C LYS A 49 12.27 8.57 3.49
N HIS A 50 11.30 9.32 4.02
CA HIS A 50 10.45 8.86 5.10
C HIS A 50 9.82 7.50 4.75
N PRO A 51 9.89 6.48 5.63
CA PRO A 51 9.36 5.15 5.33
C PRO A 51 7.85 5.15 5.03
N VAL A 52 7.11 6.17 5.50
CA VAL A 52 5.70 6.39 5.14
C VAL A 52 5.52 7.05 3.76
N LEU A 53 6.52 7.77 3.22
CA LEU A 53 6.54 8.22 1.81
C LEU A 53 6.71 7.05 0.86
N GLN A 54 7.36 5.98 1.30
CA GLN A 54 7.36 4.69 0.63
C GLN A 54 6.08 3.90 0.95
N LYS A 55 4.90 4.55 1.00
CA LYS A 55 3.64 3.85 0.69
C LYS A 55 3.94 3.07 -0.57
N ARG A 56 4.03 1.74 -0.43
CA ARG A 56 4.62 0.84 -1.43
C ARG A 56 4.22 1.37 -2.79
N LYS A 57 5.19 1.79 -3.60
CA LYS A 57 4.99 1.98 -5.04
C LYS A 57 4.75 0.60 -5.67
N ASN A 58 3.84 -0.18 -5.09
CA ASN A 58 3.16 -1.27 -5.75
C ASN A 58 2.52 -0.57 -6.93
N LYS A 59 3.19 -0.68 -8.09
CA LYS A 59 2.62 -0.24 -9.36
C LYS A 59 1.22 -0.85 -9.38
N LYS A 60 0.20 0.01 -9.33
CA LYS A 60 -1.18 -0.44 -9.44
C LYS A 60 -1.29 -1.02 -10.85
N ILE A 61 -1.20 -2.34 -10.97
CA ILE A 61 -1.50 -3.01 -12.23
C ILE A 61 -3.01 -3.03 -12.38
N LYS A 62 -3.51 -2.71 -13.58
CA LYS A 62 -4.93 -2.88 -13.89
C LYS A 62 -5.26 -4.37 -13.82
N LEU A 63 -6.47 -4.71 -13.37
CA LEU A 63 -6.92 -6.10 -13.27
C LEU A 63 -6.80 -6.82 -14.62
N ALA A 64 -7.08 -6.13 -15.73
CA ALA A 64 -6.91 -6.68 -17.08
C ALA A 64 -5.46 -7.10 -17.38
N ALA A 65 -4.48 -6.25 -17.04
CA ALA A 65 -3.06 -6.55 -17.22
C ALA A 65 -2.60 -7.69 -16.30
N PHE A 66 -3.20 -7.82 -15.12
CA PHE A 66 -2.96 -8.96 -14.24
C PHE A 66 -3.54 -10.26 -14.81
N ALA A 67 -4.77 -10.23 -15.35
CA ALA A 67 -5.42 -11.39 -15.94
C ALA A 67 -4.63 -11.92 -17.15
N GLU A 68 -4.19 -11.03 -18.04
CA GLU A 68 -3.36 -11.41 -19.20
C GLU A 68 -2.03 -12.06 -18.78
N LYS A 69 -1.36 -11.48 -17.77
CA LYS A 69 -0.14 -12.04 -17.21
C LYS A 69 -0.39 -13.42 -16.58
N TYR A 70 -1.49 -13.58 -15.85
CA TYR A 70 -1.83 -14.84 -15.20
C TYR A 70 -2.07 -15.96 -16.21
N ILE A 71 -2.83 -15.67 -17.27
CA ILE A 71 -3.11 -16.60 -18.36
C ILE A 71 -1.82 -17.05 -19.04
N THR A 72 -0.97 -16.09 -19.38
CA THR A 72 0.25 -16.33 -20.17
C THR A 72 1.32 -17.05 -19.38
N ASP A 73 1.61 -16.58 -18.17
CA ASP A 73 2.75 -17.04 -17.37
C ASP A 73 2.41 -18.28 -16.52
N TYR A 74 1.13 -18.46 -16.16
CA TYR A 74 0.73 -19.47 -15.17
C TYR A 74 -0.32 -20.47 -15.65
N SER A 75 -1.37 -20.05 -16.38
CA SER A 75 -2.44 -20.99 -16.82
C SER A 75 -2.02 -21.84 -18.02
N LYS A 76 -1.55 -21.22 -19.11
CA LYS A 76 -1.11 -21.90 -20.34
C LYS A 76 -0.06 -23.00 -20.13
N PRO A 77 1.01 -22.80 -19.33
CA PRO A 77 2.03 -23.83 -19.16
C PRO A 77 1.62 -24.99 -18.24
N ASN A 78 0.67 -24.79 -17.31
CA ASN A 78 0.35 -25.77 -16.27
C ASN A 78 -1.01 -26.46 -16.40
N LYS A 79 -1.92 -26.00 -17.26
CA LYS A 79 -3.26 -26.60 -17.41
C LYS A 79 -3.54 -27.04 -18.86
N LYS A 80 -3.91 -28.31 -19.05
CA LYS A 80 -4.25 -28.93 -20.34
C LYS A 80 -5.60 -28.50 -20.93
N SER A 81 -6.51 -27.94 -20.14
CA SER A 81 -7.88 -27.59 -20.55
C SER A 81 -8.06 -26.07 -20.60
N TYR A 82 -7.43 -25.43 -21.57
CA TYR A 82 -7.44 -23.96 -21.73
C TYR A 82 -8.74 -23.45 -22.40
N GLU A 83 -9.44 -24.29 -23.18
CA GLU A 83 -10.56 -23.86 -24.03
C GLU A 83 -11.80 -23.37 -23.27
N TYR A 84 -12.03 -23.81 -22.03
CA TYR A 84 -13.20 -23.39 -21.23
C TYR A 84 -12.96 -22.11 -20.41
N GLU A 85 -11.70 -21.74 -20.13
CA GLU A 85 -11.36 -20.55 -19.34
C GLU A 85 -11.42 -19.26 -20.18
N ASP A 86 -11.20 -19.33 -21.49
CA ASP A 86 -11.31 -18.19 -22.41
C ASP A 86 -12.73 -17.57 -22.40
N ILE A 87 -13.78 -18.40 -22.30
CA ILE A 87 -15.18 -17.92 -22.25
C ILE A 87 -15.44 -17.10 -20.98
N LEU A 88 -14.92 -17.54 -19.84
CA LEU A 88 -15.14 -16.87 -18.56
C LEU A 88 -14.41 -15.51 -18.51
N ILE A 89 -13.21 -15.44 -19.08
CA ILE A 89 -12.37 -14.23 -19.09
C ILE A 89 -12.86 -13.23 -20.14
N ILE A 90 -13.34 -13.68 -21.31
CA ILE A 90 -14.01 -12.83 -22.30
C ILE A 90 -15.28 -12.22 -21.70
N THR A 91 -16.07 -13.00 -20.96
CA THR A 91 -17.29 -12.51 -20.29
C THR A 91 -16.97 -11.43 -19.25
N VAL A 92 -15.90 -11.60 -18.47
CA VAL A 92 -15.42 -10.58 -17.52
C VAL A 92 -14.91 -9.33 -18.25
N ARG A 93 -14.22 -9.48 -19.39
CA ARG A 93 -13.74 -8.36 -20.21
C ARG A 93 -14.88 -7.53 -20.80
N GLU A 94 -15.92 -8.17 -21.34
CA GLU A 94 -17.10 -7.49 -21.88
C GLU A 94 -17.98 -6.85 -20.80
N GLY A 95 -18.11 -7.49 -19.63
CA GLY A 95 -18.84 -6.94 -18.49
C GLY A 95 -18.19 -5.67 -17.92
N VAL A 96 -16.85 -5.63 -17.89
CA VAL A 96 -16.10 -4.45 -17.42
C VAL A 96 -16.14 -3.31 -18.45
N ASP A 97 -16.07 -3.60 -19.75
CA ASP A 97 -16.13 -2.56 -20.80
C ASP A 97 -17.52 -1.90 -20.90
N LYS A 98 -18.61 -2.66 -20.72
CA LYS A 98 -19.99 -2.13 -20.74
C LYS A 98 -20.28 -1.18 -19.57
N HIS A 99 -19.63 -1.37 -18.42
CA HIS A 99 -19.83 -0.51 -17.25
C HIS A 99 -19.04 0.82 -17.32
N TYR A 100 -18.00 0.90 -18.16
CA TYR A 100 -17.19 2.11 -18.34
C TYR A 100 -17.57 2.96 -19.56
N ARG A 101 -18.39 2.44 -20.49
CA ARG A 101 -18.90 3.21 -21.66
C ARG A 101 -20.23 3.93 -21.43
N GLY A 102 -20.79 3.90 -20.21
CA GLY A 102 -22.04 4.59 -19.85
C GLY A 102 -21.88 6.03 -19.38
N ASN A 103 -20.68 6.62 -19.43
CA ASN A 103 -20.41 8.01 -19.07
C ASN A 103 -19.51 8.67 -20.13
N SER A 104 -20.08 8.98 -21.29
CA SER A 104 -19.65 10.04 -22.23
C SER A 104 -20.78 10.30 -23.23
#